data_AF-A0A6B2SCK1-F1
#
_entry.id   AF-A0A6B2SCK1-F1
#
_cell.length_a   1.000
_cell.length_b   1.000
_cell.length_c   1.000
_cell.angle_alpha   90.00
_cell.angle_beta   90.00
_cell.angle_gamma   90.00
#
_symmetry.space_group_name_H-M   'P 1'
#
loop_
_entity.id
_entity.type
_entity.pdbx_description
1 polymer ?
#
loop_
_entity_poly.entity_id
_entity_poly.type
_entity_poly.pdbx_seq_one_letter_code
_entity_poly.pdbx_strand_id
1 'polypeptide(L)'
;ARAAVRAALRRPVEEGAEQRRPVRRAEPIVLASGNLGLVSFPDVRHRMTREEIDLRHPALLPTLANHPGVGFLLVRSAERGALVLGARGAEVYLDEDPVDLGPLADFGPGAAEAVLRTDGFPHVADIMVNSWYDPEEGEVLAFEEQIGSHGGLGGAQSRPFLLSPLVLGDPVADGGELVGAERVHRVLRGWLGEDAGPEVPLTADVVDAIDVIDSADVIDSVDLDDSLSGTPDGTAFAVPDRAVQDKTL
;
A
#
# COMPACT_ATOMS: atom_id res chain seq x y z
N ALA A 1 -41.04 -10.12 5.15
CA ALA A 1 -40.49 -8.74 5.10
C ALA A 1 -39.44 -8.53 3.98
N ARG A 2 -39.53 -9.22 2.83
CA ARG A 2 -38.74 -8.94 1.62
C ARG A 2 -39.59 -8.56 0.39
N ALA A 3 -40.89 -8.31 0.59
CA ALA A 3 -41.84 -7.96 -0.46
C ALA A 3 -42.29 -6.48 -0.44
N ALA A 4 -41.81 -5.68 0.53
CA ALA A 4 -42.29 -4.31 0.73
C ALA A 4 -41.40 -3.20 0.11
N VAL A 5 -40.22 -3.53 -0.44
CA VAL A 5 -39.31 -2.52 -1.03
C VAL A 5 -39.38 -2.47 -2.56
N ARG A 6 -40.10 -3.41 -3.20
CA ARG A 6 -40.28 -3.44 -4.67
C ARG A 6 -41.51 -2.70 -5.20
N ALA A 7 -42.23 -1.96 -4.35
CA ALA A 7 -43.47 -1.25 -4.70
C ALA A 7 -43.32 0.28 -4.83
N ALA A 8 -42.10 0.83 -4.76
CA ALA A 8 -41.85 2.27 -4.89
C ALA A 8 -41.39 2.72 -6.29
N LEU A 9 -41.28 1.83 -7.27
CA LEU A 9 -40.90 2.14 -8.64
C LEU A 9 -42.15 2.20 -9.54
N ARG A 10 -42.97 3.25 -9.39
CA ARG A 10 -43.98 3.59 -10.39
C ARG A 10 -43.25 4.06 -11.66
N ARG A 11 -43.12 3.17 -12.64
CA ARG A 11 -42.69 3.51 -14.00
C ARG A 11 -43.94 3.80 -14.84
N PRO A 12 -44.16 5.03 -15.32
CA PRO A 12 -45.14 5.26 -16.37
C PRO A 12 -44.62 4.64 -17.67
N VAL A 13 -45.52 4.05 -18.45
CA VAL A 13 -45.27 3.68 -19.84
C VAL A 13 -45.41 4.98 -20.65
N GLU A 14 -44.30 5.49 -21.18
CA GLU A 14 -44.34 6.53 -22.21
C GLU A 14 -44.24 5.88 -23.58
N GLU A 15 -45.32 6.02 -24.35
CA GLU A 15 -45.39 5.72 -25.77
C GLU A 15 -44.61 6.80 -26.55
N GLY A 16 -43.75 6.35 -27.47
CA GLY A 16 -43.42 7.10 -28.69
C GLY A 16 -42.72 8.46 -28.56
N ALA A 17 -41.41 8.45 -28.29
CA ALA A 17 -40.49 9.42 -28.86
C ALA A 17 -39.09 8.80 -28.96
N GLU A 18 -38.51 8.75 -30.16
CA GLU A 18 -37.10 8.42 -30.39
C GLU A 18 -36.20 9.52 -29.80
N GLN A 19 -36.12 9.58 -28.48
CA GLN A 19 -35.08 10.32 -27.80
C GLN A 19 -33.82 9.47 -27.87
N ARG A 20 -32.78 9.99 -28.52
CA ARG A 20 -31.41 9.42 -28.50
C ARG A 20 -31.10 8.97 -27.07
N ARG A 21 -31.14 7.66 -26.84
CA ARG A 21 -30.84 7.07 -25.54
C ARG A 21 -29.41 7.48 -25.21
N PRO A 22 -29.16 8.23 -24.11
CA PRO A 22 -27.80 8.58 -23.74
C PRO A 22 -26.99 7.28 -23.67
N VAL A 23 -25.81 7.27 -24.31
CA VAL A 23 -24.90 6.13 -24.22
C VAL A 23 -24.72 5.85 -22.74
N ARG A 24 -25.12 4.65 -22.30
CA ARG A 24 -24.97 4.26 -20.90
C ARG A 24 -23.48 4.24 -20.60
N ARG A 25 -23.01 5.26 -19.87
CA ARG A 25 -21.66 5.30 -19.33
C ARG A 25 -21.48 4.11 -18.41
N ALA A 26 -20.27 3.56 -18.36
CA ALA A 26 -19.96 2.56 -17.37
C ALA A 26 -20.11 3.18 -15.97
N GLU A 27 -20.59 2.39 -15.03
CA GLU A 27 -20.66 2.80 -13.63
C GLU A 27 -19.24 2.93 -13.07
N PRO A 28 -18.98 3.91 -12.17
CA PRO A 28 -17.70 4.00 -11.49
C PRO A 28 -17.38 2.72 -10.72
N ILE A 29 -16.13 2.30 -10.74
CA ILE A 29 -15.62 1.21 -9.91
C ILE A 29 -15.08 1.84 -8.63
N VAL A 30 -15.56 1.35 -7.49
CA VAL A 30 -15.09 1.75 -6.16
C VAL A 30 -14.53 0.52 -5.48
N LEU A 31 -13.27 0.61 -5.07
CA LEU A 31 -12.58 -0.44 -4.31
C LEU A 31 -12.20 0.13 -2.95
N ALA A 32 -12.49 -0.62 -1.91
CA ALA A 32 -11.96 -0.40 -0.57
C ALA A 32 -10.75 -1.32 -0.38
N SER A 33 -9.75 -0.84 0.33
CA SER A 33 -8.56 -1.58 0.74
C SER A 33 -8.13 -1.03 2.09
N GLY A 34 -8.61 -1.61 3.18
CA GLY A 34 -8.45 -1.08 4.53
C GLY A 34 -8.94 0.37 4.64
N ASN A 35 -8.04 1.31 4.93
CA ASN A 35 -8.36 2.73 5.11
C ASN A 35 -8.11 3.58 3.85
N LEU A 36 -7.85 2.91 2.72
CA LEU A 36 -7.69 3.52 1.40
C LEU A 36 -8.86 3.13 0.49
N GLY A 37 -9.46 4.13 -0.15
CA GLY A 37 -10.47 3.98 -1.18
C GLY A 37 -9.91 4.37 -2.56
N LEU A 38 -10.32 3.64 -3.59
CA LEU A 38 -9.95 3.90 -4.98
C LEU A 38 -11.21 4.03 -5.81
N VAL A 39 -11.36 5.15 -6.53
CA VAL A 39 -12.48 5.39 -7.44
C VAL A 39 -11.96 5.54 -8.85
N SER A 40 -12.49 4.75 -9.78
CA SER A 40 -12.11 4.77 -11.19
C SER A 40 -13.32 4.87 -12.13
N PHE A 41 -13.20 5.60 -13.22
CA PHE A 41 -14.20 5.76 -14.27
C PHE A 41 -13.79 4.95 -15.52
N PRO A 42 -14.18 3.66 -15.62
CA PRO A 42 -13.64 2.75 -16.63
C PRO A 42 -14.07 3.07 -18.07
N ASP A 43 -14.99 4.00 -18.27
CA ASP A 43 -15.34 4.53 -19.59
C ASP A 43 -14.34 5.56 -20.12
N VAL A 44 -13.39 6.01 -19.30
CA VAL A 44 -12.27 6.90 -19.67
C VAL A 44 -10.98 6.09 -19.71
N ARG A 45 -10.15 6.32 -20.73
CA ARG A 45 -8.92 5.53 -20.99
C ARG A 45 -7.67 6.10 -20.32
N HIS A 46 -7.78 7.26 -19.69
CA HIS A 46 -6.74 7.97 -18.97
C HIS A 46 -7.23 8.27 -17.55
N ARG A 47 -6.29 8.59 -16.65
CA ARG A 47 -6.64 9.12 -15.33
C ARG A 47 -7.25 10.50 -15.49
N MET A 48 -8.50 10.65 -15.09
CA MET A 48 -9.23 11.90 -15.17
C MET A 48 -8.59 12.98 -14.29
N THR A 49 -8.60 14.22 -14.77
CA THR A 49 -8.15 15.36 -13.97
C THR A 49 -9.25 15.87 -13.04
N ARG A 50 -8.88 16.68 -12.06
CA ARG A 50 -9.79 17.41 -11.16
C ARG A 50 -10.88 18.13 -11.95
N GLU A 51 -10.48 18.82 -13.00
CA GLU A 51 -11.35 19.65 -13.84
C GLU A 51 -12.32 18.77 -14.66
N GLU A 52 -11.86 17.64 -15.19
CA GLU A 52 -12.73 16.67 -15.89
C GLU A 52 -13.75 16.03 -14.93
N ILE A 53 -13.32 15.70 -13.71
CA ILE A 53 -14.19 15.13 -12.67
C ILE A 53 -15.24 16.16 -12.24
N ASP A 54 -14.85 17.40 -11.98
CA ASP A 54 -15.79 18.47 -11.60
C ASP A 54 -16.80 18.78 -12.72
N LEU A 55 -16.37 18.79 -13.99
CA LEU A 55 -17.27 18.98 -15.12
C LEU A 55 -18.29 17.83 -15.23
N ARG A 56 -17.85 16.60 -15.01
CA ARG A 56 -18.69 15.40 -15.14
C ARG A 56 -19.59 15.17 -13.91
N HIS A 57 -19.09 15.52 -12.72
CA HIS A 57 -19.68 15.23 -11.41
C HIS A 57 -19.45 16.40 -10.41
N PRO A 58 -20.12 17.55 -10.57
CA PRO A 58 -19.77 18.81 -9.88
C PRO A 58 -19.76 18.79 -8.35
N ALA A 59 -20.50 17.87 -7.73
CA ALA A 59 -20.59 17.77 -6.27
C ALA A 59 -19.72 16.65 -5.68
N LEU A 60 -19.10 15.80 -6.50
CA LEU A 60 -18.46 14.56 -6.04
C LEU A 60 -17.28 14.84 -5.11
N LEU A 61 -16.28 15.56 -5.59
CA LEU A 61 -15.08 15.88 -4.83
C LEU A 61 -15.35 16.71 -3.58
N PRO A 62 -16.14 17.81 -3.61
CA PRO A 62 -16.44 18.54 -2.39
C PRO A 62 -17.28 17.71 -1.40
N THR A 63 -18.16 16.81 -1.87
CA THR A 63 -18.94 15.94 -0.97
C THR A 63 -18.05 14.91 -0.28
N LEU A 64 -17.16 14.26 -1.02
CA LEU A 64 -16.21 13.30 -0.47
C LEU A 64 -15.22 13.97 0.50
N ALA A 65 -14.63 15.10 0.11
CA ALA A 65 -13.65 15.80 0.94
C ALA A 65 -14.24 16.35 2.25
N ASN A 66 -15.55 16.63 2.29
CA ASN A 66 -16.23 17.07 3.52
C ASN A 66 -16.90 15.92 4.29
N HIS A 67 -16.80 14.68 3.81
CA HIS A 67 -17.36 13.54 4.53
C HIS A 67 -16.54 13.29 5.80
N PRO A 68 -17.15 13.15 7.00
CA PRO A 68 -16.42 13.03 8.26
C PRO A 68 -15.55 11.77 8.34
N GLY A 69 -15.85 10.75 7.53
CA GLY A 69 -15.03 9.53 7.42
C GLY A 69 -13.82 9.64 6.48
N VAL A 70 -13.63 10.77 5.78
CA VAL A 70 -12.56 11.00 4.81
C VAL A 70 -11.59 12.02 5.38
N GLY A 71 -10.29 11.70 5.36
CA GLY A 71 -9.23 12.60 5.77
C GLY A 71 -8.82 13.51 4.63
N PHE A 72 -8.56 12.92 3.46
CA PHE A 72 -8.24 13.66 2.25
C PHE A 72 -8.50 12.84 0.98
N LEU A 73 -8.54 13.54 -0.15
CA LEU A 73 -8.52 12.97 -1.49
C LEU A 73 -7.19 13.31 -2.17
N LEU A 74 -6.62 12.39 -2.92
CA LEU A 74 -5.60 12.69 -3.91
C LEU A 74 -6.23 12.59 -5.30
N VAL A 75 -6.15 13.69 -6.05
CA VAL A 75 -6.56 13.83 -7.46
C VAL A 75 -5.42 14.49 -8.24
N ARG A 76 -5.59 14.63 -9.56
CA ARG A 76 -4.62 15.31 -10.42
C ARG A 76 -5.21 16.55 -11.05
N SER A 77 -4.65 17.73 -10.81
CA SER A 77 -4.94 18.91 -11.62
C SER A 77 -4.29 18.79 -12.99
N ALA A 78 -4.99 19.22 -14.04
CA ALA A 78 -4.46 19.27 -15.40
C ALA A 78 -3.22 20.17 -15.51
N GLU A 79 -3.20 21.28 -14.78
CA GLU A 79 -2.17 22.32 -14.89
C GLU A 79 -1.09 22.20 -13.81
N ARG A 80 -1.47 21.76 -12.61
CA ARG A 80 -0.63 21.85 -11.40
C ARG A 80 -0.26 20.50 -10.77
N GLY A 81 -0.61 19.39 -11.43
CA GLY A 81 -0.17 18.06 -11.02
C GLY A 81 -0.91 17.52 -9.79
N ALA A 82 -0.17 16.89 -8.87
CA ALA A 82 -0.73 16.19 -7.71
C ALA A 82 -1.43 17.17 -6.74
N LEU A 83 -2.71 16.92 -6.46
CA LEU A 83 -3.56 17.79 -5.65
C LEU A 83 -4.23 17.00 -4.54
N VAL A 84 -4.00 17.44 -3.30
CA VAL A 84 -4.70 16.96 -2.12
C VAL A 84 -5.88 17.86 -1.80
N LEU A 85 -7.06 17.27 -1.61
CA LEU A 85 -8.28 17.96 -1.21
C LEU A 85 -8.72 17.51 0.18
N GLY A 86 -9.15 18.44 1.01
CA GLY A 86 -9.68 18.15 2.34
C GLY A 86 -10.93 18.93 2.70
N ALA A 87 -11.42 18.69 3.91
CA ALA A 87 -12.61 19.36 4.42
C ALA A 87 -12.47 20.88 4.41
N ARG A 88 -13.62 21.58 4.34
CA ARG A 88 -13.71 23.05 4.33
C ARG A 88 -12.96 23.72 3.16
N GLY A 89 -12.77 22.99 2.06
CA GLY A 89 -12.16 23.52 0.84
C GLY A 89 -10.63 23.60 0.89
N ALA A 90 -9.98 22.81 1.76
CA ALA A 90 -8.52 22.73 1.77
C ALA A 90 -8.01 22.14 0.45
N GLU A 91 -7.02 22.79 -0.16
CA GLU A 91 -6.35 22.35 -1.39
C GLU A 91 -4.84 22.52 -1.23
N VAL A 92 -4.07 21.45 -1.48
CA VAL A 92 -2.62 21.44 -1.36
C VAL A 92 -2.01 20.83 -2.63
N TYR A 93 -1.20 21.61 -3.34
CA TYR A 93 -0.54 21.20 -4.58
C TYR A 93 0.86 20.70 -4.25
N LEU A 94 1.09 19.39 -4.38
CA LEU A 94 2.30 18.74 -3.86
C LEU A 94 3.54 18.97 -4.74
N ASP A 95 3.35 19.24 -6.02
CA ASP A 95 4.44 19.53 -6.96
C ASP A 95 5.07 20.93 -6.76
N GLU A 96 4.49 21.77 -5.88
CA GLU A 96 4.88 23.17 -5.68
C GLU A 96 5.60 23.44 -4.35
N ASP A 97 6.05 22.40 -3.64
CA ASP A 97 6.71 22.50 -2.34
C ASP A 97 5.89 23.35 -1.33
N PRO A 98 4.68 22.90 -0.97
CA PRO A 98 3.76 23.68 -0.16
C PRO A 98 4.27 23.82 1.28
N VAL A 99 4.27 25.05 1.80
CA VAL A 99 4.64 25.35 3.20
C VAL A 99 3.63 24.78 4.20
N ASP A 100 2.34 24.72 3.82
CA ASP A 100 1.27 24.15 4.62
C ASP A 100 0.77 22.86 3.95
N LEU A 101 0.94 21.74 4.65
CA LEU A 101 0.51 20.42 4.20
C LEU A 101 -0.99 20.16 4.41
N GLY A 102 -1.69 21.09 5.07
CA GLY A 102 -3.13 21.03 5.28
C GLY A 102 -3.57 19.69 5.86
N PRO A 103 -4.45 18.93 5.19
CA PRO A 103 -4.90 17.63 5.66
C PRO A 103 -3.78 16.60 5.89
N LEU A 104 -2.61 16.77 5.26
CA LEU A 104 -1.49 15.84 5.44
C LEU A 104 -0.65 16.12 6.70
N ALA A 105 -0.84 17.26 7.37
CA ALA A 105 0.03 17.69 8.47
C ALA A 105 0.09 16.67 9.64
N ASP A 106 -1.01 15.97 9.90
CA ASP A 106 -1.11 15.02 11.02
C ASP A 106 -0.45 13.66 10.72
N PHE A 107 -0.15 13.35 9.45
CA PHE A 107 0.35 12.03 9.04
C PHE A 107 1.86 11.84 9.23
N GLY A 108 2.55 12.87 9.69
CA GLY A 108 3.97 12.84 10.02
C GLY A 108 4.91 13.09 8.84
N PRO A 109 6.24 13.06 9.10
CA PRO A 109 7.25 13.28 8.07
C PRO A 109 7.14 12.26 6.94
N GLY A 110 7.40 12.69 5.69
CA GLY A 110 7.33 11.80 4.53
C GLY A 110 5.94 11.59 3.93
N ALA A 111 4.88 12.13 4.55
CA ALA A 111 3.50 11.96 4.09
C ALA A 111 3.29 12.55 2.68
N ALA A 112 3.76 13.77 2.44
CA ALA A 112 3.65 14.42 1.13
C ALA A 112 4.38 13.61 0.05
N GLU A 113 5.59 13.13 0.35
CA GLU A 113 6.41 12.30 -0.55
C GLU A 113 5.75 10.95 -0.84
N ALA A 114 5.12 10.33 0.16
CA ALA A 114 4.38 9.08 -0.02
C ALA A 114 3.14 9.26 -0.92
N VAL A 115 2.41 10.36 -0.74
CA VAL A 115 1.26 10.72 -1.59
C VAL A 115 1.73 11.05 -3.01
N LEU A 116 2.80 11.82 -3.16
CA LEU A 116 3.37 12.18 -4.46
C LEU A 116 3.92 10.96 -5.21
N ARG A 117 4.57 10.03 -4.52
CA ARG A 117 4.98 8.74 -5.09
C ARG A 117 3.78 7.96 -5.62
N THR A 118 2.68 7.95 -4.86
CA THR A 118 1.44 7.26 -5.26
C THR A 118 0.81 7.91 -6.49
N ASP A 119 0.82 9.25 -6.58
CA ASP A 119 0.36 9.99 -7.75
C ASP A 119 1.12 9.61 -9.04
N GLY A 120 2.41 9.31 -8.90
CA GLY A 120 3.29 8.93 -10.01
C GLY A 120 3.08 7.52 -10.57
N PHE A 121 2.23 6.69 -9.96
CA PHE A 121 1.98 5.35 -10.49
C PHE A 121 1.14 5.37 -11.78
N PRO A 122 1.48 4.54 -12.78
CA PRO A 122 0.80 4.55 -14.09
C PRO A 122 -0.66 4.07 -14.02
N HIS A 123 -1.04 3.40 -12.93
CA HIS A 123 -2.37 2.82 -12.71
C HIS A 123 -3.03 3.33 -11.44
N VAL A 124 -2.61 4.50 -10.94
CA VAL A 124 -3.31 5.18 -9.84
C VAL A 124 -4.75 5.48 -10.27
N ALA A 125 -5.69 5.39 -9.32
CA ALA A 125 -7.09 5.66 -9.59
C ALA A 125 -7.35 7.15 -9.89
N ASP A 126 -8.52 7.45 -10.46
CA ASP A 126 -8.93 8.84 -10.72
C ASP A 126 -9.03 9.65 -9.43
N ILE A 127 -9.54 9.01 -8.37
CA ILE A 127 -9.60 9.57 -7.02
C ILE A 127 -9.08 8.51 -6.04
N MET A 128 -8.00 8.85 -5.34
CA MET A 128 -7.55 8.10 -4.17
C MET A 128 -8.16 8.77 -2.93
N VAL A 129 -8.68 7.98 -2.00
CA VAL A 129 -9.40 8.46 -0.81
C VAL A 129 -8.70 7.90 0.42
N ASN A 130 -8.08 8.75 1.23
CA ASN A 130 -7.60 8.31 2.55
C ASN A 130 -8.71 8.54 3.57
N SER A 131 -8.92 7.57 4.45
CA SER A 131 -9.83 7.74 5.58
C SER A 131 -9.41 8.91 6.48
N TRP A 132 -10.34 9.30 7.34
CA TRP A 132 -10.00 10.09 8.52
C TRP A 132 -8.96 9.37 9.40
N TYR A 133 -8.19 10.16 10.15
CA TYR A 133 -7.11 9.71 11.03
C TYR A 133 -7.14 10.52 12.34
N ASP A 134 -7.03 9.84 13.48
CA ASP A 134 -6.78 10.42 14.80
C ASP A 134 -5.27 10.37 15.12
N PRO A 135 -4.57 11.50 15.19
CA PRO A 135 -3.15 11.51 15.54
C PRO A 135 -2.86 11.23 17.02
N GLU A 136 -3.83 11.46 17.93
CA GLU A 136 -3.66 11.24 19.36
C GLU A 136 -3.79 9.75 19.70
N GLU A 137 -4.85 9.11 19.22
CA GLU A 137 -5.11 7.69 19.47
C GLU A 137 -4.44 6.76 18.44
N GLY A 138 -4.03 7.32 17.28
CA GLY A 138 -3.47 6.55 16.18
C GLY A 138 -4.52 5.73 15.43
N GLU A 139 -5.78 6.15 15.46
CA GLU A 139 -6.90 5.42 14.87
C GLU A 139 -7.18 5.86 13.43
N VAL A 140 -7.59 4.91 12.59
CA VAL A 140 -8.07 5.16 11.22
C VAL A 140 -9.42 4.51 11.03
N LEU A 141 -10.23 5.04 10.12
CA LEU A 141 -11.49 4.41 9.74
C LEU A 141 -11.26 3.46 8.56
N ALA A 142 -11.56 2.18 8.75
CA ALA A 142 -11.60 1.22 7.65
C ALA A 142 -12.83 1.47 6.77
N PHE A 143 -12.66 1.39 5.45
CA PHE A 143 -13.78 1.35 4.50
C PHE A 143 -14.31 -0.07 4.30
N GLU A 144 -13.63 -1.09 4.85
CA GLU A 144 -14.01 -2.49 4.81
C GLU A 144 -14.60 -2.96 6.13
N GLU A 145 -15.41 -4.01 6.10
CA GLU A 145 -15.96 -4.67 7.29
C GLU A 145 -14.92 -5.62 7.93
N GLN A 146 -13.73 -5.11 8.22
CA GLN A 146 -12.65 -5.85 8.87
C GLN A 146 -12.24 -5.19 10.19
N ILE A 147 -11.75 -5.99 11.13
CA ILE A 147 -11.26 -5.51 12.44
C ILE A 147 -9.92 -4.78 12.30
N GLY A 148 -9.09 -5.22 11.34
CA GLY A 148 -7.81 -4.58 11.00
C GLY A 148 -7.93 -3.74 9.74
N SER A 149 -7.00 -2.80 9.56
CA SER A 149 -6.96 -1.90 8.41
C SER A 149 -5.52 -1.62 7.99
N HIS A 150 -5.32 -1.35 6.70
CA HIS A 150 -4.02 -1.03 6.12
C HIS A 150 -4.18 -0.29 4.79
N GLY A 151 -3.06 0.08 4.18
CA GLY A 151 -2.96 0.49 2.77
C GLY A 151 -3.06 1.99 2.53
N GLY A 152 -3.75 2.72 3.40
CA GLY A 152 -3.70 4.18 3.45
C GLY A 152 -2.59 4.69 4.37
N LEU A 153 -2.60 6.00 4.62
CA LEU A 153 -1.77 6.65 5.62
C LEU A 153 -2.47 6.67 6.98
N GLY A 154 -1.66 6.75 8.04
CA GLY A 154 -2.11 6.94 9.41
C GLY A 154 -2.17 5.64 10.21
N GLY A 155 -2.13 5.81 11.53
CA GLY A 155 -2.18 4.73 12.52
C GLY A 155 -0.89 3.93 12.65
N ALA A 156 -0.98 2.76 13.28
CA ALA A 156 0.18 1.96 13.65
C ALA A 156 1.04 1.49 12.45
N GLN A 157 0.45 1.38 11.25
CA GLN A 157 1.17 1.04 10.02
C GLN A 157 2.28 2.05 9.66
N SER A 158 2.23 3.27 10.19
CA SER A 158 3.25 4.30 9.97
C SER A 158 4.50 4.14 10.83
N ARG A 159 4.60 3.10 11.68
CA ARG A 159 5.74 2.87 12.59
C ARG A 159 6.42 1.51 12.38
N PRO A 160 6.94 1.21 11.17
CA PRO A 160 7.70 -0.01 10.94
C PRO A 160 9.07 0.04 11.62
N PHE A 161 9.65 -1.13 11.89
CA PHE A 161 11.04 -1.26 12.31
C PHE A 161 11.73 -2.41 11.56
N LEU A 162 13.05 -2.31 11.41
CA LEU A 162 13.89 -3.36 10.86
C LEU A 162 14.79 -3.89 11.98
N LEU A 163 14.64 -5.17 12.31
CA LEU A 163 15.58 -5.89 13.18
C LEU A 163 16.59 -6.63 12.29
N SER A 164 17.89 -6.44 12.55
CA SER A 164 18.96 -7.06 11.76
C SER A 164 20.10 -7.56 12.65
N PRO A 165 20.85 -8.59 12.21
CA PRO A 165 22.04 -9.06 12.91
C PRO A 165 23.13 -7.99 13.00
N LEU A 166 23.81 -7.91 14.15
CA LEU A 166 24.90 -6.94 14.38
C LEU A 166 26.18 -7.21 13.57
N VAL A 167 26.27 -8.37 12.92
CA VAL A 167 27.43 -8.74 12.07
C VAL A 167 27.37 -8.10 10.69
N LEU A 168 26.18 -7.67 10.26
CA LEU A 168 25.96 -6.98 8.98
C LEU A 168 26.24 -5.48 9.14
N GLY A 169 26.60 -4.81 8.05
CA GLY A 169 26.76 -3.36 8.03
C GLY A 169 25.46 -2.63 8.40
N ASP A 170 25.58 -1.41 8.92
CA ASP A 170 24.41 -0.60 9.29
C ASP A 170 23.47 -0.43 8.08
N PRO A 171 22.13 -0.53 8.26
CA PRO A 171 21.17 -0.46 7.17
C PRO A 171 21.16 0.91 6.47
N VAL A 172 21.62 1.95 7.14
CA VAL A 172 21.65 3.33 6.66
C VAL A 172 22.86 4.03 7.26
N ALA A 173 23.61 4.74 6.41
CA ALA A 173 24.75 5.55 6.87
C ALA A 173 24.26 6.73 7.72
N ASP A 174 25.11 7.13 8.67
CA ASP A 174 24.98 8.38 9.42
C ASP A 174 23.62 8.57 10.15
N GLY A 175 22.94 7.48 10.49
CA GLY A 175 21.65 7.53 11.21
C GLY A 175 20.49 8.09 10.39
N GLY A 176 20.55 8.03 9.05
CA GLY A 176 19.43 8.39 8.19
C GLY A 176 18.18 7.52 8.40
N GLU A 177 17.05 7.90 7.81
CA GLU A 177 15.81 7.13 7.89
C GLU A 177 15.63 6.20 6.68
N LEU A 178 15.15 4.98 6.95
CA LEU A 178 14.85 4.00 5.92
C LEU A 178 13.38 4.12 5.49
N VAL A 179 13.15 4.82 4.38
CA VAL A 179 11.81 5.07 3.85
C VAL A 179 11.49 4.15 2.68
N GLY A 180 10.43 3.35 2.83
CA GLY A 180 9.86 2.54 1.77
C GLY A 180 10.57 1.21 1.49
N ALA A 181 9.82 0.27 0.90
CA ALA A 181 10.29 -1.08 0.63
C ALA A 181 11.47 -1.11 -0.36
N GLU A 182 11.56 -0.16 -1.30
CA GLU A 182 12.65 -0.09 -2.27
C GLU A 182 14.01 0.19 -1.60
N ARG A 183 14.02 0.99 -0.54
CA ARG A 183 15.24 1.26 0.24
C ARG A 183 15.60 0.06 1.09
N VAL A 184 14.63 -0.55 1.77
CA VAL A 184 14.82 -1.83 2.48
C VAL A 184 15.41 -2.88 1.55
N HIS A 185 14.88 -3.03 0.34
CA HIS A 185 15.41 -3.98 -0.64
C HIS A 185 16.89 -3.76 -0.96
N ARG A 186 17.33 -2.50 -1.12
CA ARG A 186 18.75 -2.20 -1.39
C ARG A 186 19.66 -2.58 -0.23
N VAL A 187 19.21 -2.38 1.01
CA VAL A 187 19.91 -2.81 2.21
C VAL A 187 20.07 -4.32 2.22
N LEU A 188 18.95 -5.05 2.06
CA LEU A 188 18.96 -6.52 2.02
C LEU A 188 19.85 -7.06 0.90
N ARG A 189 19.86 -6.41 -0.27
CA ARG A 189 20.74 -6.77 -1.40
C ARG A 189 22.21 -6.51 -1.09
N GLY A 190 22.53 -5.45 -0.35
CA GLY A 190 23.90 -5.15 0.09
C GLY A 190 24.42 -6.24 1.02
N TRP A 191 23.65 -6.59 2.05
CA TRP A 191 24.01 -7.62 3.02
C TRP A 191 24.24 -9.00 2.42
N LEU A 192 23.50 -9.36 1.36
CA LEU A 192 23.76 -10.61 0.62
C LEU A 192 25.21 -10.68 0.07
N GLY A 193 25.82 -9.54 -0.27
CA GLY A 193 27.21 -9.48 -0.72
C GLY A 193 28.25 -9.33 0.40
N GLU A 194 27.81 -9.13 1.64
CA GLU A 194 28.70 -9.00 2.81
C GLU A 194 28.98 -10.36 3.47
N ASP A 195 27.95 -11.21 3.57
CA ASP A 195 28.05 -12.57 4.12
C ASP A 195 28.33 -13.64 3.06
N ALA A 196 28.10 -13.35 1.77
CA ALA A 196 28.62 -14.19 0.70
C ALA A 196 30.14 -13.98 0.63
N GLY A 197 30.90 -14.95 1.14
CA GLY A 197 32.30 -15.10 0.74
C GLY A 197 32.45 -15.05 -0.79
N PRO A 198 33.67 -14.88 -1.34
CA PRO A 198 33.87 -14.62 -2.76
C PRO A 198 33.01 -15.55 -3.62
N GLU A 199 32.13 -14.96 -4.45
CA GLU A 199 31.34 -15.73 -5.40
C GLU A 199 32.31 -16.49 -6.31
N VAL A 200 32.41 -17.81 -6.11
CA VAL A 200 33.19 -18.67 -6.99
C VAL A 200 32.29 -18.95 -8.19
N PRO A 201 32.64 -18.47 -9.40
CA PRO A 201 31.87 -18.78 -10.58
C PRO A 201 31.79 -20.29 -10.73
N LEU A 202 30.59 -20.84 -10.92
CA LEU A 202 30.45 -22.24 -11.28
C LEU A 202 31.18 -22.44 -12.61
N THR A 203 32.27 -23.21 -12.58
CA THR A 203 32.93 -23.65 -13.81
C THR A 203 32.00 -24.64 -14.53
N ALA A 204 32.12 -24.74 -15.86
CA ALA A 204 31.30 -25.66 -16.65
C ALA A 204 31.33 -27.10 -16.09
N ASP A 205 32.48 -27.52 -15.56
CA ASP A 205 32.65 -28.84 -14.92
C ASP A 205 31.82 -29.05 -13.64
N VAL A 206 31.50 -27.97 -12.90
CA VAL A 206 30.66 -28.03 -11.69
C VAL A 206 29.17 -28.00 -12.04
N VAL A 207 28.79 -27.28 -13.10
CA VAL A 207 27.41 -27.26 -13.60
C VAL A 207 27.02 -28.62 -14.16
N ASP A 208 27.91 -29.24 -14.95
CA ASP A 208 27.72 -30.61 -15.46
C ASP A 208 27.64 -31.63 -14.31
N ALA A 209 28.40 -31.45 -13.22
CA ALA A 209 28.34 -32.34 -12.05
C ALA A 209 27.04 -32.19 -11.25
N ILE A 210 26.47 -30.99 -11.14
CA ILE A 210 25.19 -30.75 -10.46
C ILE A 210 24.01 -31.32 -11.26
N ASP A 211 24.01 -31.15 -12.59
CA ASP A 211 23.01 -31.74 -13.47
C ASP A 211 23.05 -33.28 -13.45
N VAL A 212 24.23 -33.88 -13.24
CA VAL A 212 24.38 -35.34 -13.07
C VAL A 212 23.83 -35.83 -11.72
N ILE A 213 23.88 -35.02 -10.66
CA ILE A 213 23.31 -35.37 -9.35
C ILE A 213 21.79 -35.29 -9.37
N ASP A 214 21.20 -34.30 -10.05
CA ASP A 214 19.74 -34.16 -10.17
C ASP A 214 19.09 -35.20 -11.11
N SER A 215 19.90 -35.82 -11.98
CA SER A 215 19.46 -36.87 -12.91
C SER A 215 19.79 -38.30 -12.45
N ALA A 216 20.49 -38.47 -11.33
CA ALA A 216 20.76 -39.76 -10.72
C ALA A 216 19.93 -39.93 -9.44
N ASP A 217 18.91 -40.80 -9.47
CA ASP A 217 18.22 -41.36 -8.31
C ASP A 217 19.21 -42.13 -7.39
N VAL A 218 20.07 -41.42 -6.68
CA VAL A 218 20.97 -41.99 -5.66
C VAL A 218 20.81 -41.21 -4.37
N ILE A 219 19.59 -41.26 -3.83
CA ILE A 219 19.38 -41.03 -2.39
C ILE A 219 19.59 -42.40 -1.71
N ASP A 220 20.84 -42.83 -1.58
CA ASP A 220 21.17 -43.76 -0.51
C ASP A 220 22.63 -43.62 -0.08
N SER A 221 22.81 -43.29 1.20
CA SER A 221 24.07 -43.24 1.96
C SER A 221 25.15 -42.25 1.48
N VAL A 222 25.07 -41.00 1.95
CA VAL A 222 26.27 -40.22 2.24
C VAL A 222 26.27 -39.96 3.74
N ASP A 223 27.16 -40.65 4.46
CA ASP A 223 27.40 -40.42 5.88
C ASP A 223 27.96 -39.00 6.04
N LEU A 224 27.14 -38.08 6.56
CA LEU A 224 27.58 -36.76 6.99
C LEU A 224 28.41 -36.93 8.26
N ASP A 225 29.74 -36.81 8.12
CA ASP A 225 30.65 -36.70 9.26
C ASP A 225 30.46 -35.34 9.95
N ASP A 226 29.62 -35.31 10.98
CA ASP A 226 29.27 -34.14 11.80
C ASP A 226 30.39 -33.72 12.79
N SER A 227 31.62 -34.18 12.56
CA SER A 227 32.75 -34.03 13.49
C SER A 227 33.59 -32.77 13.24
N LEU A 228 32.99 -31.60 13.13
CA LEU A 228 33.67 -30.31 13.31
C LEU A 228 32.82 -29.33 14.13
N SER A 229 32.41 -29.75 15.33
CA SER A 229 31.93 -28.84 16.38
C SER A 229 33.12 -28.16 17.08
N GLY A 230 33.72 -27.19 16.39
CA GLY A 230 34.49 -26.13 17.05
C GLY A 230 33.53 -25.09 17.58
N THR A 231 33.24 -25.10 18.89
CA THR A 231 32.51 -24.00 19.55
C THR A 231 33.27 -22.68 19.40
N PRO A 232 32.53 -21.59 19.15
CA PRO A 232 32.55 -20.50 20.13
C PRO A 232 31.14 -20.09 20.56
N ASP A 233 31.10 -19.59 21.79
CA ASP A 233 29.96 -19.17 22.60
C ASP A 233 28.76 -18.51 21.88
N GLY A 234 27.57 -18.89 22.31
CA GLY A 234 26.47 -17.95 22.56
C GLY A 234 25.49 -17.68 21.42
N THR A 235 24.61 -18.64 21.11
CA THR A 235 23.36 -18.32 20.40
C THR A 235 22.44 -17.52 21.33
N ALA A 236 22.32 -16.22 21.08
CA ALA A 236 21.56 -15.25 21.87
C ALA A 236 20.03 -15.30 21.70
N PHE A 237 19.44 -16.49 21.47
CA PHE A 237 17.99 -16.66 21.40
C PHE A 237 17.55 -17.95 22.10
N ALA A 238 17.64 -17.95 23.43
CA ALA A 238 16.90 -18.89 24.26
C ALA A 238 15.81 -18.10 25.01
N VAL A 239 14.57 -18.17 24.51
CA VAL A 239 13.40 -17.65 25.22
C VAL A 239 12.89 -18.76 26.14
N PRO A 240 12.90 -18.60 27.47
CA PRO A 240 12.24 -19.56 28.35
C PRO A 240 10.72 -19.40 28.22
N ASP A 241 10.06 -20.43 27.69
CA ASP A 241 8.62 -20.51 27.58
C ASP A 241 7.96 -20.54 28.97
N ARG A 242 7.28 -19.45 29.33
CA ARG A 242 6.31 -19.42 30.42
C ARG A 242 5.19 -18.43 30.10
N ALA A 243 4.18 -18.90 29.36
CA ALA A 243 2.82 -18.39 29.52
C ALA A 243 1.80 -19.45 29.09
N VAL A 244 1.19 -20.12 30.08
CA VAL A 244 -0.09 -20.80 29.88
C VAL A 244 -1.13 -19.70 29.68
N GLN A 245 -1.66 -19.56 28.46
CA GLN A 245 -2.82 -18.71 28.21
C GLN A 245 -4.10 -19.47 28.55
N ASP A 246 -4.75 -19.09 29.65
CA ASP A 246 -6.13 -19.43 29.93
C ASP A 246 -7.03 -18.50 29.11
N LYS A 247 -7.76 -19.07 28.14
CA LYS A 247 -8.71 -18.36 27.27
C LYS A 247 -10.14 -18.54 27.77
N THR A 248 -10.40 -18.05 28.97
CA THR A 248 -11.76 -17.93 29.47
C THR A 248 -11.98 -16.53 30.02
N LEU A 249 -12.55 -15.66 29.18
CA LEU A 249 -13.61 -14.67 29.46
C LEU A 249 -13.95 -13.90 28.18
#